data_AF-A0A2Z6ET59-F1
#
_entry.id   AF-A0A2Z6ET59-F1
#
_cell.length_a   1.000
_cell.length_b   1.000
_cell.length_c   1.000
_cell.angle_alpha   90.00
_cell.angle_beta   90.00
_cell.angle_gamma   90.00
#
_symmetry.space_group_name_H-M   'P 1'
#
loop_
_entity.id
_entity.type
_entity.pdbx_description
1 polymer ?
#
loop_
_entity_poly.entity_id
_entity_poly.type
_entity_poly.pdbx_seq_one_letter_code
_entity_poly.pdbx_strand_id
1 'polypeptide(L)'
;MITPADVKARFPVLDAVEEAQLQLLINDTRPFFNIDRWGAFYPRGACLLVAHFWTLQQKFDKGETAPIHAVTSRKAGEVQLSYAPPTALDAQDAWLASTSYGQQYLSLRKQVSFGALVV
;
A
#
# COMPACT_ATOMS: atom_id res chain seq x y z
N MET A 1 -5.69 -10.98 12.46
CA MET A 1 -6.19 -9.60 12.68
C MET A 1 -4.99 -8.68 12.80
N ILE A 2 -5.02 -7.49 12.19
CA ILE A 2 -3.96 -6.49 12.33
C ILE A 2 -4.42 -5.38 13.28
N THR A 3 -3.48 -4.81 14.02
CA THR A 3 -3.71 -3.71 14.98
C THR A 3 -2.94 -2.44 14.56
N PRO A 4 -3.29 -1.27 15.12
CA PRO A 4 -2.51 -0.04 14.89
C PRO A 4 -1.04 -0.19 15.27
N ALA A 5 -0.74 -0.96 16.32
CA ALA A 5 0.63 -1.25 16.75
C ALA A 5 1.42 -2.04 15.70
N ASP A 6 0.79 -3.00 15.01
CA ASP A 6 1.45 -3.77 13.94
C ASP A 6 1.86 -2.88 12.75
N VAL A 7 1.01 -1.89 12.44
CA VAL A 7 1.26 -0.92 11.37
C VAL A 7 2.44 -0.02 11.74
N LYS A 8 2.42 0.53 12.96
CA LYS A 8 3.48 1.38 13.52
C LYS A 8 4.82 0.67 13.58
N ALA A 9 4.85 -0.57 14.09
CA ALA A 9 6.05 -1.39 14.16
C ALA A 9 6.70 -1.65 12.79
N ARG A 10 5.91 -1.75 11.72
CA ARG A 10 6.41 -1.95 10.34
C ARG A 10 6.77 -0.64 9.65
N PHE A 11 6.05 0.43 9.95
CA PHE A 11 6.19 1.73 9.32
C PHE A 11 6.28 2.82 10.38
N PRO A 12 7.48 3.10 10.92
CA PRO A 12 7.69 4.12 11.95
C PRO A 12 7.24 5.53 11.53
N VAL A 13 7.14 5.79 10.23
CA VAL A 13 6.57 7.04 9.68
C VAL A 13 5.12 7.29 10.12
N LEU A 14 4.41 6.24 10.58
CA LEU A 14 3.04 6.29 11.06
C LEU A 14 2.93 6.39 12.59
N ASP A 15 4.06 6.48 13.33
CA ASP A 15 4.03 6.55 14.79
C ASP A 15 3.29 7.78 15.32
N ALA A 16 3.44 8.90 14.61
CA ALA A 16 2.79 10.17 14.94
C ALA A 16 1.28 10.19 14.63
N VAL A 17 0.74 9.16 13.98
CA VAL A 17 -0.68 9.07 13.64
C VAL A 17 -1.47 8.57 14.85
N GLU A 18 -2.62 9.19 15.09
CA GLU A 18 -3.52 8.79 16.15
C GLU A 18 -4.04 7.36 15.93
N GLU A 19 -4.11 6.56 17.01
CA GLU A 19 -4.54 5.16 16.91
C GLU A 19 -5.97 5.01 16.39
N ALA A 20 -6.86 5.93 16.74
CA ALA A 20 -8.24 5.95 16.24
C ALA A 20 -8.28 6.13 14.72
N GLN A 21 -7.47 7.03 14.16
CA GLN A 21 -7.36 7.25 12.71
C GLN A 21 -6.76 6.03 12.00
N LEU A 22 -5.71 5.42 12.58
CA LEU A 22 -5.14 4.18 12.06
C LEU A 22 -6.15 3.04 12.08
N GLN A 23 -6.97 2.92 13.12
CA GLN A 23 -7.99 1.88 13.22
C GLN A 23 -9.07 2.04 12.14
N LEU A 24 -9.47 3.29 11.81
CA LEU A 24 -10.37 3.57 10.71
C LEU A 24 -9.75 3.14 9.36
N LEU A 25 -8.51 3.55 9.09
CA LEU A 25 -7.79 3.14 7.88
C LEU A 25 -7.67 1.61 7.77
N ILE A 26 -7.37 0.92 8.88
CA ILE A 26 -7.33 -0.54 8.92
C ILE A 26 -8.69 -1.13 8.51
N ASN A 27 -9.79 -0.58 9.04
CA ASN A 27 -11.13 -1.04 8.70
C ASN A 27 -11.43 -0.85 7.20
N ASP A 28 -11.02 0.27 6.62
CA ASP A 28 -11.21 0.58 5.20
C ASP A 28 -10.43 -0.37 4.27
N THR A 29 -9.34 -0.98 4.76
CA THR A 29 -8.59 -1.96 3.97
C THR A 29 -9.28 -3.32 3.89
N ARG A 30 -10.19 -3.65 4.82
CA ARG A 30 -10.78 -5.01 4.93
C ARG A 30 -11.41 -5.54 3.63
N PRO A 31 -12.15 -4.73 2.83
CA PRO A 31 -12.77 -5.20 1.59
C PRO A 31 -11.77 -5.65 0.51
N PHE A 32 -10.50 -5.23 0.61
CA PHE A 32 -9.46 -5.57 -0.37
C PHE A 32 -8.83 -6.95 -0.14
N PHE A 33 -9.16 -7.61 0.97
CA PHE A 33 -8.55 -8.87 1.37
C PHE A 33 -9.59 -9.99 1.50
N ASN A 34 -9.27 -11.12 0.88
CA ASN A 34 -9.83 -12.41 1.27
C ASN A 34 -8.80 -13.11 2.16
N ILE A 35 -9.12 -13.30 3.45
CA ILE A 35 -8.16 -13.81 4.45
C ILE A 35 -7.63 -15.19 4.06
N ASP A 36 -8.49 -16.08 3.55
CA ASP A 36 -8.11 -17.45 3.17
C ASP A 36 -7.11 -17.44 2.03
N ARG A 37 -7.30 -16.54 1.05
CA ARG A 37 -6.39 -16.41 -0.10
C ARG A 37 -5.05 -15.80 0.29
N TRP A 38 -5.07 -14.79 1.17
CA TRP A 38 -3.87 -14.05 1.53
C TRP A 38 -3.01 -14.76 2.57
N GLY A 39 -3.61 -15.56 3.45
CA GLY A 39 -2.90 -16.36 4.46
C GLY A 39 -1.84 -15.55 5.22
N ALA A 40 -0.60 -16.06 5.24
CA ALA A 40 0.52 -15.42 5.93
C ALA A 40 0.93 -14.05 5.35
N PHE A 41 0.53 -13.72 4.12
CA PHE A 41 0.82 -12.42 3.51
C PHE A 41 -0.16 -11.32 3.95
N TYR A 42 -1.31 -11.69 4.53
CA TYR A 42 -2.35 -10.75 4.94
C TYR A 42 -1.82 -9.61 5.83
N PRO A 43 -1.07 -9.86 6.93
CA PRO A 43 -0.61 -8.77 7.79
C PRO A 43 0.26 -7.75 7.07
N ARG A 44 1.17 -8.24 6.20
CA ARG A 44 2.06 -7.36 5.42
C ARG A 44 1.28 -6.58 4.37
N GLY A 45 0.37 -7.23 3.65
CA GLY A 45 -0.46 -6.59 2.63
C GLY A 45 -1.34 -5.50 3.22
N ALA A 46 -2.00 -5.78 4.34
CA ALA A 46 -2.89 -4.82 4.99
C ALA A 46 -2.12 -3.60 5.51
N CYS A 47 -0.96 -3.79 6.14
CA CYS A 47 -0.13 -2.66 6.57
C CYS A 47 0.35 -1.78 5.40
N LEU A 48 0.71 -2.39 4.26
CA LEU A 48 1.08 -1.65 3.04
C LEU A 48 -0.09 -0.82 2.50
N LEU A 49 -1.30 -1.37 2.52
CA LEU A 49 -2.48 -0.68 2.03
C LEU A 49 -2.90 0.47 2.96
N VAL A 50 -2.78 0.29 4.27
CA VAL A 50 -2.97 1.38 5.26
C VAL A 50 -1.98 2.53 4.99
N ALA A 51 -0.70 2.22 4.82
CA ALA A 51 0.32 3.23 4.53
C ALA A 51 0.07 3.95 3.19
N HIS A 52 -0.44 3.23 2.19
CA HIS A 52 -0.86 3.82 0.92
C HIS A 52 -1.98 4.85 1.10
N PHE A 53 -3.06 4.48 1.81
CA PHE A 53 -4.21 5.36 2.03
C PHE A 53 -3.82 6.60 2.81
N TRP A 54 -3.04 6.44 3.88
CA TRP A 54 -2.50 7.57 4.64
C TRP A 54 -1.66 8.52 3.78
N THR A 55 -0.78 7.96 2.94
CA THR A 55 0.05 8.77 2.03
C THR A 55 -0.82 9.55 1.03
N LEU A 56 -1.90 8.96 0.54
CA LEU A 56 -2.85 9.66 -0.34
C LEU A 56 -3.59 10.77 0.40
N GLN A 57 -4.09 10.52 1.60
CA GLN A 57 -4.76 11.54 2.43
C GLN A 57 -3.83 12.75 2.64
N GLN A 58 -2.56 12.52 3.00
CA GLN A 58 -1.60 13.62 3.13
C GLN A 58 -1.37 14.42 1.85
N LYS A 59 -1.39 13.77 0.67
CA LYS A 59 -1.24 14.47 -0.61
C LYS A 59 -2.46 15.33 -0.91
N PHE A 60 -3.66 14.80 -0.65
CA PHE A 60 -4.91 15.55 -0.78
C PHE A 60 -4.96 16.75 0.16
N ASP A 61 -4.60 16.57 1.44
CA ASP A 61 -4.58 17.65 2.43
C ASP A 61 -3.59 18.77 2.09
N LYS A 62 -2.51 18.44 1.37
CA LYS A 62 -1.52 19.41 0.87
C LYS A 62 -1.95 20.10 -0.43
N GLY A 63 -3.16 19.85 -0.91
CA GLY A 63 -3.69 20.45 -2.14
C GLY A 63 -3.05 19.93 -3.42
N GLU A 64 -2.38 18.78 -3.36
CA GLU A 64 -1.75 18.15 -4.52
C GLU A 64 -2.86 17.49 -5.38
N THR A 65 -3.51 18.29 -6.23
CA THR A 65 -4.57 17.89 -7.15
C THR A 65 -4.05 17.33 -8.48
N ALA A 66 -2.74 17.12 -8.59
CA ALA A 66 -2.14 16.53 -9.79
C ALA A 66 -2.75 15.14 -10.02
N PRO A 67 -3.05 14.78 -11.30
CA PRO A 67 -3.60 13.48 -11.63
C PRO A 67 -2.76 12.37 -10.98
N ILE A 68 -3.45 11.44 -10.31
CA ILE A 68 -2.84 10.32 -9.59
C ILE A 68 -2.17 9.41 -10.62
N HIS A 69 -0.94 9.75 -11.01
CA HIS A 69 -0.10 8.95 -11.88
C HIS A 69 0.64 7.91 -11.04
N ALA A 70 0.87 6.73 -11.62
CA ALA A 70 1.73 5.72 -11.02
C ALA A 70 3.11 6.34 -10.70
N VAL A 71 3.63 6.14 -9.49
CA VAL A 71 4.92 6.68 -9.06
C VAL A 71 6.05 5.93 -9.77
N THR A 72 6.43 6.37 -10.96
CA THR A 72 7.46 5.69 -11.75
C THR A 72 8.88 5.98 -11.25
N SER A 73 9.06 6.95 -10.36
CA SER A 73 10.35 7.22 -9.72
C SER A 73 10.18 7.81 -8.31
N ARG A 74 11.00 7.35 -7.36
CA ARG A 74 11.19 7.96 -6.05
C ARG A 74 12.69 8.09 -5.79
N LYS A 75 13.19 9.31 -5.61
CA LYS A 75 14.53 9.54 -5.04
C LYS A 75 14.44 9.37 -3.53
N ALA A 76 15.10 8.35 -2.99
CA ALA A 76 15.35 8.18 -1.56
C ALA A 76 16.87 8.05 -1.38
N GLY A 77 17.56 9.18 -1.20
CA GLY A 77 19.03 9.22 -1.12
C GLY A 77 19.75 8.85 -2.43
N GLU A 78 20.96 8.29 -2.31
CA GLU A 78 21.82 7.88 -3.44
C GLU A 78 21.31 6.66 -4.23
N VAL A 79 20.25 6.00 -3.78
CA VAL A 79 19.70 4.81 -4.44
C VAL A 79 18.53 5.21 -5.33
N GLN A 80 18.77 5.20 -6.65
CA GLN A 80 17.71 5.35 -7.65
C GLN A 80 17.05 3.98 -7.88
N LEU A 81 15.84 3.79 -7.34
CA LEU A 81 14.99 2.67 -7.76
C LEU A 81 14.11 3.11 -8.94
N SER A 82 14.47 2.64 -10.13
CA SER A 82 13.66 2.79 -11.34
C SER A 82 12.60 1.68 -11.37
N TYR A 83 11.34 2.04 -11.12
CA TYR A 83 10.21 1.12 -11.28
C TYR A 83 9.72 1.20 -12.72
N ALA A 84 9.59 0.06 -13.39
CA ALA A 84 9.12 0.00 -14.78
C ALA A 84 7.74 0.68 -14.91
N PRO A 85 7.51 1.48 -15.97
CA PRO A 85 6.22 2.10 -16.20
C PRO A 85 5.18 0.99 -16.42
N PRO A 86 4.06 1.03 -15.72
CA PRO A 86 3.10 -0.05 -15.77
C PRO A 86 2.37 -0.08 -17.11
N THR A 87 2.40 -1.24 -17.77
CA THR A 87 1.69 -1.54 -19.02
C THR A 87 0.18 -1.61 -18.76
N ALA A 88 -0.60 -0.75 -19.43
CA ALA A 88 -2.07 -0.71 -19.46
C ALA A 88 -2.75 -1.18 -18.15
N LEU A 89 -2.65 -0.37 -17.11
CA LEU A 89 -3.32 -0.64 -15.83
C LEU A 89 -4.82 -0.41 -15.95
N ASP A 90 -5.59 -1.31 -15.35
CA ASP A 90 -6.93 -1.00 -14.87
C ASP A 90 -6.87 0.22 -13.94
N ALA A 91 -7.86 1.11 -13.95
CA ALA A 91 -7.81 2.39 -13.23
C ALA A 91 -7.53 2.21 -11.73
N GLN A 92 -7.99 1.09 -11.17
CA GLN A 92 -7.73 0.69 -9.79
C GLN A 92 -6.24 0.38 -9.53
N ASP A 93 -5.57 -0.27 -10.46
CA ASP A 93 -4.15 -0.60 -10.29
C ASP A 93 -3.26 0.63 -10.52
N ALA A 94 -3.68 1.58 -11.37
CA ALA A 94 -3.03 2.88 -11.49
C ALA A 94 -3.09 3.68 -10.19
N TRP A 95 -4.25 3.68 -9.54
CA TRP A 95 -4.42 4.29 -8.23
C TRP A 95 -3.53 3.63 -7.17
N LEU A 96 -3.48 2.30 -7.11
CA LEU A 96 -2.58 1.59 -6.19
C LEU A 96 -1.10 1.86 -6.51
N ALA A 97 -0.73 1.99 -7.79
CA ALA A 97 0.65 2.25 -8.18
C ALA A 97 1.14 3.69 -7.89
N SER A 98 0.27 4.59 -7.40
CA SER A 98 0.55 6.01 -7.14
C SER A 98 1.34 6.30 -5.86
N THR A 99 1.73 5.27 -5.12
CA THR A 99 2.66 5.37 -4.00
C THR A 99 3.58 4.16 -4.00
N SER A 100 4.77 4.29 -3.39
CA SER A 100 5.67 3.14 -3.20
C SER A 100 5.04 2.02 -2.38
N TYR A 101 4.16 2.34 -1.43
CA TYR A 101 3.48 1.33 -0.60
C TYR A 101 2.46 0.54 -1.43
N GLY A 102 1.67 1.23 -2.25
CA GLY A 102 0.70 0.58 -3.12
C GLY A 102 1.35 -0.23 -4.25
N GLN A 103 2.53 0.17 -4.74
CA GLN A 103 3.33 -0.68 -5.64
C GLN A 103 3.82 -1.97 -4.97
N GLN A 104 4.31 -1.88 -3.73
CA GLN A 104 4.69 -3.08 -2.97
C GLN A 104 3.46 -3.97 -2.69
N TYR A 105 2.30 -3.37 -2.41
CA TYR A 105 1.04 -4.10 -2.29
C TYR A 105 0.68 -4.81 -3.61
N LEU A 106 0.80 -4.16 -4.77
CA LEU A 106 0.54 -4.80 -6.07
C LEU A 106 1.49 -5.96 -6.34
N SER A 107 2.78 -5.81 -6.04
CA SER A 107 3.75 -6.90 -6.15
C SER A 107 3.38 -8.09 -5.26
N LEU A 108 2.97 -7.82 -4.01
CA LEU A 108 2.53 -8.84 -3.08
C LEU A 108 1.21 -9.50 -3.53
N ARG A 109 0.26 -8.70 -4.03
CA ARG A 109 -1.02 -9.18 -4.58
C ARG A 109 -0.77 -10.09 -5.78
N LYS A 110 0.17 -9.75 -6.66
CA LYS A 110 0.63 -10.63 -7.74
C LYS A 110 1.19 -11.93 -7.17
N GLN A 111 2.07 -11.89 -6.19
CA GLN A 111 2.60 -13.11 -5.55
C GLN A 111 1.50 -13.98 -4.93
N VAL A 112 0.49 -13.40 -4.28
CA VAL A 112 -0.67 -14.14 -3.74
C VAL A 112 -1.54 -14.72 -4.86
N SER A 113 -1.63 -14.02 -6.00
CA SER A 113 -2.48 -14.44 -7.13
C SER A 113 -1.82 -15.52 -8.00
N PHE A 114 -0.50 -15.42 -8.21
CA PHE A 114 0.32 -16.44 -8.87
C PHE A 114 0.70 -17.59 -7.91
N GLY A 115 0.68 -17.33 -6.60
CA GLY A 115 1.07 -18.23 -5.51
C GLY A 115 0.00 -19.21 -5.04
N ALA A 116 -1.05 -19.45 -5.84
CA ALA A 116 -1.74 -20.76 -5.83
C ALA A 116 -0.83 -21.89 -6.36
N LEU A 117 0.42 -21.57 -6.76
CA LEU A 117 1.48 -22.50 -7.13
C LEU A 117 2.63 -22.47 -6.10
N VAL A 118 2.37 -22.84 -4.85
CA VAL A 118 3.35 -23.62 -4.08
C VAL A 118 2.55 -24.66 -3.29
N VAL A 119 2.92 -25.92 -3.54
CA VAL A 119 2.40 -27.19 -3.03
C VAL A 119 2.29 -27.23 -1.51
#